data_AF-A0A2U2BM88-F1
#
_entry.id   AF-A0A2U2BM88-F1
#
_cell.length_a   1.000
_cell.length_b   1.000
_cell.length_c   1.000
_cell.angle_alpha   90.00
_cell.angle_beta   90.00
_cell.angle_gamma   90.00
#
_symmetry.space_group_name_H-M   'P 1'
#
loop_
_entity.id
_entity.type
_entity.pdbx_description
1 polymer ?
#
loop_
_entity_poly.entity_id
_entity_poly.type
_entity_poly.pdbx_seq_one_letter_code
_entity_poly.pdbx_strand_id
1 'polypeptide(L)'
;MRPHLPADIAERLEGRALRIQVADAGLAFDYTWRQGAFYPLSARAQSPDLILKADLWAFYQLLQRQEDPDTLFFNRRLSIEGDTELGLMVKNTLDALDPDILHPRAVLKQGKAALQDVLRRPIRTPASS
;
A
#
# COMPACT_ATOMS: atom_id res chain seq x y z
N MET A 1 -2.59 -3.47 -19.46
CA MET A 1 -3.02 -2.05 -19.54
C MET A 1 -2.23 -1.26 -18.51
N ARG A 2 -1.68 -0.09 -18.86
CA ARG A 2 -1.06 0.80 -17.87
C ARG A 2 -2.20 1.49 -17.09
N PRO A 3 -2.17 1.55 -15.75
CA PRO A 3 -3.15 2.35 -15.02
C PRO A 3 -3.08 3.79 -15.52
N HIS A 4 -4.17 4.28 -16.10
CA HIS A 4 -4.23 5.64 -16.61
C HIS A 4 -4.61 6.57 -15.46
N LEU A 5 -3.59 7.00 -14.72
CA LEU A 5 -3.75 8.09 -13.75
C LEU A 5 -3.84 9.42 -14.53
N PRO A 6 -4.81 10.28 -14.20
CA PRO A 6 -4.84 11.66 -14.69
C PRO A 6 -3.47 12.36 -14.52
N ALA A 7 -3.08 13.20 -15.47
CA ALA A 7 -1.72 13.75 -15.54
C ALA A 7 -1.36 14.61 -14.32
N ASP A 8 -2.33 15.37 -13.81
CA ASP A 8 -2.26 16.15 -12.57
C ASP A 8 -2.01 15.27 -11.35
N ILE A 9 -2.60 14.09 -11.32
CA ILE A 9 -2.43 13.10 -10.26
C ILE A 9 -1.03 12.46 -10.34
N ALA A 10 -0.58 12.12 -11.54
CA ALA A 10 0.74 11.51 -11.76
C ALA A 10 1.88 12.46 -11.33
N GLU A 11 1.78 13.75 -11.63
CA GLU A 11 2.76 14.76 -11.20
C GLU A 11 2.80 14.91 -9.68
N ARG A 12 1.65 14.83 -9.02
CA ARG A 12 1.58 14.97 -7.55
C ARG A 12 2.11 13.76 -6.79
N LEU A 13 1.99 12.56 -7.36
CA LEU A 13 2.53 11.33 -6.80
C LEU A 13 4.04 11.18 -7.06
N GLU A 14 4.56 11.85 -8.09
CA GLU A 14 5.96 11.71 -8.52
C GLU A 14 6.93 11.96 -7.35
N GLY A 15 7.77 10.96 -7.06
CA GLY A 15 8.79 11.03 -6.02
C GLY A 15 8.29 10.91 -4.58
N ARG A 16 6.97 10.85 -4.34
CA ARG A 16 6.41 10.67 -2.99
C ARG A 16 6.52 9.23 -2.51
N ALA A 17 6.61 9.05 -1.21
CA ALA A 17 6.70 7.75 -0.54
C ALA A 17 5.33 7.29 -0.04
N LEU A 18 4.84 6.19 -0.61
CA LEU A 18 3.60 5.52 -0.25
C LEU A 18 3.92 4.27 0.57
N ARG A 19 3.25 4.06 1.69
CA ARG A 19 3.36 2.82 2.48
C ARG A 19 2.06 2.03 2.40
N ILE A 20 2.16 0.73 2.14
CA ILE A 20 1.09 -0.25 2.32
C ILE A 20 1.44 -1.11 3.52
N GLN A 21 0.58 -1.12 4.54
CA GLN A 21 0.76 -1.85 5.78
C GLN A 21 -0.33 -2.92 5.95
N VAL A 22 0.10 -4.18 6.08
CA VAL A 22 -0.77 -5.32 6.39
C VAL A 22 -0.71 -5.54 7.89
N ALA A 23 -1.75 -5.09 8.60
CA ALA A 23 -1.72 -4.91 10.06
C ALA A 23 -1.64 -6.24 10.82
N ASP A 24 -2.51 -7.19 10.49
CA ASP A 24 -2.53 -8.56 11.01
C ASP A 24 -1.23 -9.36 10.75
N ALA A 25 -0.50 -9.06 9.67
CA ALA A 25 0.77 -9.71 9.34
C ALA A 25 2.02 -8.96 9.85
N GLY A 26 1.87 -7.73 10.37
CA GLY A 26 3.00 -6.88 10.74
C GLY A 26 3.91 -6.46 9.57
N LEU A 27 3.43 -6.58 8.33
CA LEU A 27 4.18 -6.28 7.12
C LEU A 27 3.96 -4.83 6.67
N ALA A 28 5.00 -4.21 6.12
CA ALA A 28 4.86 -2.92 5.44
C ALA A 28 5.77 -2.86 4.23
N PHE A 29 5.25 -2.29 3.15
CA PHE A 29 5.90 -2.15 1.86
C PHE A 29 5.86 -0.68 1.46
N ASP A 30 7.02 -0.13 1.13
CA ASP A 30 7.12 1.27 0.72
C ASP A 30 7.34 1.34 -0.79
N TYR A 31 6.63 2.24 -1.44
CA TYR A 31 6.65 2.46 -2.88
C TYR A 31 6.84 3.95 -3.17
N THR A 32 7.27 4.24 -4.39
CA THR A 32 7.24 5.58 -4.95
C THR A 32 6.66 5.53 -6.35
N TRP A 33 5.94 6.57 -6.74
CA TRP A 33 5.52 6.74 -8.13
C TRP A 33 6.63 7.46 -8.88
N ARG A 34 7.11 6.84 -9.97
CA ARG A 34 8.06 7.47 -10.88
C ARG A 34 7.74 7.13 -12.32
N GLN A 35 7.87 8.08 -13.23
CA GLN A 35 7.75 7.83 -14.69
C GLN A 35 6.50 7.04 -15.10
N GLY A 36 5.36 7.28 -14.43
CA GLY A 36 4.11 6.61 -14.76
C GLY A 36 3.93 5.19 -14.19
N ALA A 37 4.74 4.77 -13.21
CA ALA A 37 4.59 3.47 -12.56
C ALA A 37 4.99 3.50 -11.07
N PHE A 38 4.48 2.51 -10.30
CA PHE A 38 4.91 2.27 -8.92
C PHE A 38 6.22 1.48 -8.89
N TYR A 39 7.21 1.99 -8.17
CA TYR A 39 8.49 1.36 -7.90
C TYR A 39 8.62 1.05 -6.41
N PRO A 40 9.08 -0.16 -6.03
CA PRO A 40 9.36 -0.47 -4.63
C PRO A 40 10.56 0.35 -4.14
N LEU A 41 10.46 0.90 -2.94
CA LEU A 41 11.59 1.50 -2.23
C LEU A 41 12.38 0.38 -1.53
N SER A 42 13.68 0.32 -1.79
CA SER A 42 14.59 -0.69 -1.21
C SER A 42 14.89 -0.46 0.26
N ALA A 43 14.67 0.76 0.76
CA ALA A 43 14.76 1.11 2.17
C ALA A 43 13.42 1.64 2.68
N ARG A 44 13.13 1.39 3.96
CA ARG A 44 11.92 1.87 4.61
C ARG A 44 11.98 3.39 4.74
N ALA A 45 10.97 4.08 4.20
CA ALA A 45 10.82 5.52 4.33
C ALA A 45 10.60 5.89 5.80
N GLN A 46 11.36 6.86 6.30
CA GLN A 46 11.23 7.31 7.69
C GLN A 46 9.91 8.05 7.90
N SER A 47 9.51 8.85 6.92
CA SER A 47 8.28 9.64 6.89
C SER A 47 7.57 9.43 5.54
N PRO A 48 6.76 8.35 5.38
CA PRO A 48 5.94 8.20 4.18
C PRO A 48 4.91 9.33 4.09
N ASP A 49 4.67 9.84 2.89
CA ASP A 49 3.70 10.89 2.60
C ASP A 49 2.26 10.38 2.72
N LEU A 50 2.07 9.07 2.51
CA LEU A 50 0.78 8.41 2.66
C LEU A 50 0.96 6.97 3.16
N ILE A 51 0.10 6.53 4.06
CA ILE A 51 0.05 5.17 4.59
C ILE A 51 -1.35 4.62 4.35
N LEU A 52 -1.46 3.52 3.60
CA LEU A 52 -2.63 2.66 3.60
C LEU A 52 -2.40 1.52 4.57
N LYS A 53 -3.35 1.29 5.47
CA LYS A 53 -3.28 0.20 6.43
C LYS A 53 -4.59 -0.56 6.47
N ALA A 54 -4.50 -1.88 6.35
CA ALA A 54 -5.64 -2.79 6.50
C ALA A 54 -5.14 -4.18 6.88
N ASP A 55 -6.03 -5.06 7.30
CA ASP A 55 -5.72 -6.48 7.41
C ASP A 55 -5.65 -7.13 6.02
N LEU A 56 -4.94 -8.26 5.90
CA LEU A 56 -4.78 -8.95 4.62
C LEU A 56 -6.14 -9.29 4.00
N TRP A 57 -7.11 -9.67 4.82
CA TRP A 57 -8.47 -9.97 4.36
C TRP A 57 -9.19 -8.75 3.78
N ALA A 58 -9.03 -7.56 4.38
CA ALA A 58 -9.64 -6.35 3.87
C ALA A 58 -9.01 -5.93 2.53
N PHE A 59 -7.67 -6.06 2.39
CA PHE A 59 -7.03 -5.90 1.08
C PHE A 59 -7.54 -6.92 0.07
N TYR A 60 -7.70 -8.18 0.45
CA TYR A 60 -8.26 -9.20 -0.44
C TYR A 60 -9.69 -8.85 -0.90
N GLN A 61 -10.55 -8.35 -0.01
CA GLN A 61 -11.90 -7.91 -0.37
C GLN A 61 -11.90 -6.73 -1.35
N LEU A 62 -10.97 -5.77 -1.20
CA LEU A 62 -10.77 -4.68 -2.17
C LEU A 62 -10.39 -5.23 -3.55
N LEU A 63 -9.41 -6.13 -3.59
CA LEU A 63 -8.92 -6.73 -4.85
C LEU A 63 -10.01 -7.51 -5.58
N GLN A 64 -10.84 -8.23 -4.83
CA GLN A 64 -11.96 -9.01 -5.37
C GLN A 64 -13.22 -8.16 -5.63
N ARG A 65 -13.17 -6.84 -5.38
CA ARG A 65 -14.33 -5.93 -5.42
C ARG A 65 -15.52 -6.45 -4.61
N GLN A 66 -15.26 -7.18 -3.52
CA GLN A 66 -16.29 -7.66 -2.60
C GLN A 66 -16.77 -6.56 -1.66
N GLU A 67 -15.87 -5.65 -1.30
CA GLU A 67 -16.12 -4.47 -0.47
C GLU A 67 -15.44 -3.28 -1.14
N ASP A 68 -16.10 -2.12 -1.10
CA ASP A 68 -15.52 -0.86 -1.57
C ASP A 68 -14.64 -0.21 -0.47
N PRO A 69 -13.68 0.65 -0.85
CA PRO A 69 -12.77 1.27 0.12
C PRO A 69 -13.48 2.21 1.09
N ASP A 70 -14.59 2.84 0.71
CA ASP A 70 -15.36 3.70 1.60
C ASP A 70 -16.00 2.87 2.72
N THR A 71 -16.65 1.76 2.40
CA THR A 71 -17.22 0.81 3.36
C THR A 71 -16.17 0.28 4.32
N LEU A 72 -15.00 -0.12 3.81
CA LEU A 72 -13.91 -0.58 4.68
C LEU A 72 -13.34 0.54 5.57
N PHE A 73 -13.27 1.76 5.05
CA PHE A 73 -12.82 2.93 5.81
C PHE A 73 -13.81 3.28 6.94
N PHE A 74 -15.10 3.35 6.64
CA PHE A 74 -16.16 3.61 7.64
C PHE A 74 -16.19 2.54 8.73
N ASN A 75 -15.94 1.27 8.36
CA ASN A 75 -15.84 0.16 9.29
C ASN A 75 -14.49 0.08 10.02
N ARG A 76 -13.57 1.03 9.80
CA ARG A 76 -12.22 1.08 10.40
C ARG A 76 -11.36 -0.15 10.06
N ARG A 77 -11.67 -0.82 8.95
CA ARG A 77 -10.96 -1.97 8.41
C ARG A 77 -9.90 -1.56 7.38
N LEU A 78 -10.00 -0.33 6.87
CA LEU A 78 -9.02 0.38 6.06
C LEU A 78 -8.76 1.74 6.71
N SER A 79 -7.50 2.14 6.85
CA SER A 79 -7.13 3.52 7.16
C SER A 79 -6.19 4.09 6.11
N ILE A 80 -6.34 5.38 5.86
CA ILE A 80 -5.50 6.16 4.98
C ILE A 80 -5.00 7.35 5.81
N GLU A 81 -3.69 7.41 6.05
CA GLU A 81 -3.05 8.41 6.90
C GLU A 81 -2.00 9.18 6.10
N GLY A 82 -1.87 10.49 6.33
CA GLY A 82 -0.92 11.35 5.61
C GLY A 82 -1.62 12.43 4.80
N ASP A 83 -1.09 12.73 3.62
CA ASP A 83 -1.63 13.76 2.72
C ASP A 83 -3.04 13.36 2.22
N THR A 84 -4.05 14.12 2.65
CA THR A 84 -5.46 13.87 2.31
C THR A 84 -5.72 13.86 0.80
N GLU A 85 -5.05 14.70 0.03
CA GLU A 85 -5.24 14.77 -1.41
C GLU A 85 -4.63 13.54 -2.10
N LEU A 86 -3.48 13.05 -1.63
CA LEU A 86 -2.93 11.76 -2.06
C LEU A 86 -3.84 10.60 -1.63
N GLY A 87 -4.43 10.69 -0.44
CA GLY A 87 -5.36 9.70 0.08
C GLY A 87 -6.58 9.53 -0.83
N LEU A 88 -7.17 10.64 -1.26
CA LEU A 88 -8.28 10.64 -2.21
C LEU A 88 -7.86 10.07 -3.58
N MET A 89 -6.67 10.43 -4.05
CA MET A 89 -6.10 9.90 -5.30
C MET A 89 -5.93 8.38 -5.28
N VAL A 90 -5.35 7.86 -4.20
CA VAL A 90 -5.16 6.43 -4.02
C VAL A 90 -6.50 5.73 -3.91
N LYS A 91 -7.49 6.32 -3.23
CA LYS A 91 -8.85 5.79 -3.19
C LYS A 91 -9.45 5.65 -4.59
N ASN A 92 -9.39 6.72 -5.40
CA ASN A 92 -9.85 6.71 -6.78
C ASN A 92 -9.11 5.67 -7.64
N THR A 93 -7.82 5.47 -7.36
CA THR A 93 -7.02 4.43 -8.03
C THR A 93 -7.47 3.05 -7.61
N LEU A 94 -7.71 2.80 -6.32
CA LEU A 94 -8.25 1.53 -5.81
C LEU A 94 -9.62 1.22 -6.43
N ASP A 95 -10.49 2.21 -6.58
CA ASP A 95 -11.79 2.07 -7.26
C ASP A 95 -11.60 1.68 -8.73
N ALA A 96 -10.62 2.29 -9.40
CA ALA A 96 -10.31 2.07 -10.81
C ALA A 96 -9.43 0.83 -11.10
N LEU A 97 -8.80 0.21 -10.08
CA LEU A 97 -7.95 -0.96 -10.26
C LEU A 97 -8.80 -2.15 -10.70
N ASP A 98 -8.63 -2.57 -11.95
CA ASP A 98 -9.10 -3.87 -12.39
C ASP A 98 -8.33 -4.97 -11.63
N PRO A 99 -8.98 -6.05 -11.16
CA PRO A 99 -8.33 -7.18 -10.50
C PRO A 99 -7.18 -7.80 -11.31
N ASP A 100 -7.14 -7.56 -12.63
CA ASP A 100 -6.06 -8.01 -13.52
C ASP A 100 -4.75 -7.21 -13.38
N ILE A 101 -4.74 -6.04 -12.73
CA ILE A 101 -3.56 -5.18 -12.62
C ILE A 101 -2.66 -5.60 -11.44
N LEU A 102 -3.24 -6.17 -10.37
CA LEU A 102 -2.49 -6.72 -9.25
C LEU A 102 -2.23 -8.21 -9.47
N HIS A 103 -1.33 -8.53 -10.39
CA HIS A 103 -0.88 -9.90 -10.56
C HIS A 103 -0.37 -10.45 -9.22
N PRO A 104 -0.97 -11.52 -8.68
CA PRO A 104 -0.59 -12.12 -7.39
C PRO A 104 0.91 -12.46 -7.34
N ARG A 105 1.51 -12.74 -8.50
CA ARG A 105 2.96 -13.02 -8.63
C ARG A 105 3.87 -11.84 -8.27
N ALA A 106 3.47 -10.60 -8.54
CA ALA A 106 4.25 -9.41 -8.16
C ALA A 106 4.19 -9.21 -6.64
N VAL A 107 2.98 -9.33 -6.08
CA VAL A 107 2.72 -9.28 -4.63
C VAL A 107 3.43 -10.43 -3.92
N LEU A 108 3.44 -11.65 -4.46
CA LEU A 108 4.12 -12.81 -3.87
C LEU A 108 5.65 -12.70 -3.94
N LYS A 109 6.22 -12.16 -5.04
CA LYS A 109 7.67 -11.90 -5.11
C LYS A 109 8.12 -10.90 -4.05
N GLN A 110 7.34 -9.84 -3.83
CA GLN A 110 7.63 -8.84 -2.81
C GLN A 110 7.28 -9.32 -1.40
N GLY A 111 6.21 -10.09 -1.24
CA GLY A 111 5.87 -10.79 -0.02
C GLY A 111 7.00 -11.71 0.43
N LYS A 112 7.66 -12.42 -0.50
CA LYS A 112 8.86 -13.21 -0.21
C LYS A 112 10.04 -12.35 0.25
N ALA A 113 10.28 -11.18 -0.36
CA ALA A 113 11.35 -10.27 0.04
C ALA A 113 11.08 -9.60 1.40
N ALA A 114 9.84 -9.22 1.68
CA ALA A 114 9.43 -8.68 2.97
C ALA A 114 9.39 -9.75 4.06
N LEU A 115 8.98 -10.99 3.75
CA LEU A 115 9.12 -12.11 4.68
C LEU A 115 10.59 -12.35 5.00
N GLN A 116 11.48 -12.28 4.00
CA GLN A 116 12.92 -12.40 4.22
C GLN A 116 13.48 -11.26 5.07
N ASP A 117 12.99 -10.03 4.91
CA ASP A 117 13.36 -8.90 5.78
C ASP A 117 12.84 -9.10 7.21
N VAL A 118 11.58 -9.52 7.39
CA VAL A 118 10.98 -9.81 8.69
C VAL A 118 11.70 -10.96 9.40
N LEU A 119 12.01 -12.05 8.69
CA LEU A 119 12.75 -13.19 9.23
C LEU A 119 14.20 -12.85 9.57
N ARG A 120 14.77 -11.82 8.94
CA ARG A 120 16.12 -11.31 9.24
C ARG A 120 16.16 -10.31 10.39
N ARG A 121 15.02 -9.77 10.83
CA ARG A 121 14.96 -8.86 11.97
C ARG A 121 15.04 -9.68 13.27
N PRO A 122 16.00 -9.42 14.17
CA PRO A 122 15.98 -10.04 15.50
C PRO A 122 14.71 -9.60 16.23
N ILE A 123 14.03 -10.56 16.86
CA ILE A 123 12.87 -10.31 17.74
C ILE A 123 13.37 -9.43 18.88
N ARG A 124 13.16 -8.11 18.79
CA ARG A 124 13.35 -7.21 19.93
C ARG A 124 12.16 -7.40 20.86
N THR A 125 12.38 -8.08 21.97
CA THR A 125 11.47 -8.06 23.11
C THR A 125 11.27 -6.60 23.55
N PRO A 126 10.03 -6.15 23.82
CA PRO A 126 9.82 -4.83 24.38
C PRO A 126 10.53 -4.77 25.74
N ALA A 127 11.42 -3.79 25.90
CA ALA A 127 12.06 -3.52 27.18
C ALA A 127 10.98 -3.05 28.15
N SER A 128 10.74 -3.85 29.19
CA SER A 128 9.89 -3.49 30.32
C SER A 128 10.46 -2.27 31.03
N SER A 129 9.62 -1.29 31.31
CA SER A 129 9.84 -0.26 32.33
C SER A 129 8.53 -0.03 33.08
#